data_AF-A0A382LJP6-F1
#
_entry.id   AF-A0A382LJP6-F1
#
_cell.length_a   1.000
_cell.length_b   1.000
_cell.length_c   1.000
_cell.angle_alpha   90.00
_cell.angle_beta   90.00
_cell.angle_gamma   90.00
#
_symmetry.space_group_name_H-M   'P 1'
#
loop_
_entity.id
_entity.type
_entity.pdbx_description
1 polymer ?
#
loop_
_entity_poly.entity_id
_entity_poly.type
_entity_poly.pdbx_seq_one_letter_code
_entity_poly.pdbx_strand_id
1 'polypeptide(L)' 'MLVLRLNKAGMPQEWIDVEQAAKLYSQDKVLFELGSDAITLKGGWNHEG' A
#
# COMPACT_ATOMS: atom_id res chain seq x y z
N MET A 1 8.74 -0.18 6.25
CA MET A 1 9.02 -0.91 4.99
C MET A 1 8.61 0.01 3.86
N LEU A 2 9.40 0.07 2.78
CA LEU A 2 9.06 0.89 1.64
C LEU A 2 8.45 0.02 0.52
N VAL A 3 7.47 0.58 -0.16
CA VAL A 3 6.78 -0.02 -1.30
C VAL A 3 7.02 0.85 -2.52
N LEU A 4 7.45 0.27 -3.65
CA LEU A 4 7.64 1.02 -4.88
C LEU A 4 6.30 1.26 -5.56
N ARG A 5 5.89 2.52 -5.69
CA ARG A 5 4.69 2.91 -6.41
C ARG A 5 4.98 2.98 -7.91
N LEU A 6 4.12 2.35 -8.70
CA LEU A 6 4.15 2.38 -10.16
C LEU A 6 2.97 3.17 -10.72
N ASN A 7 3.13 3.69 -11.93
CA ASN A 7 2.00 4.21 -12.70
C ASN A 7 1.29 3.09 -13.48
N LYS A 8 0.22 3.44 -14.24
CA LYS A 8 -0.57 2.48 -15.03
C LYS A 8 0.24 1.70 -16.08
N ALA A 9 1.38 2.24 -16.52
CA ALA A 9 2.27 1.60 -17.48
C ALA A 9 3.36 0.75 -16.81
N GLY A 10 3.36 0.61 -15.48
CA GLY A 10 4.38 -0.13 -14.74
C GLY A 10 5.67 0.66 -14.49
N MET A 11 5.71 1.96 -14.79
CA MET A 11 6.92 2.76 -14.59
C MET A 11 7.05 3.20 -13.13
N PRO A 12 8.25 3.05 -12.51
CA PRO A 12 8.54 3.55 -11.17
C PRO A 12 8.22 5.03 -11.01
N GLN A 13 7.64 5.40 -9.86
CA GLN A 13 7.35 6.80 -9.52
C GLN A 13 8.12 7.20 -8.26
N GLU A 14 7.83 6.53 -7.15
CA GLU A 14 8.37 6.89 -5.83
C GLU A 14 8.30 5.69 -4.88
N TRP A 15 9.11 5.72 -3.82
CA TRP A 15 8.99 4.81 -2.69
C TRP A 15 8.06 5.42 -1.65
N ILE A 16 7.03 4.68 -1.25
CA ILE A 16 6.05 5.09 -0.25
C ILE A 16 6.09 4.16 0.96
N ASP A 17 5.62 4.65 2.09
CA ASP A 17 5.44 3.80 3.28
C ASP A 17 4.26 2.83 3.10
N VAL A 18 4.27 1.75 3.88
CA VAL A 18 3.21 0.71 3.83
C VAL A 18 1.84 1.27 4.19
N GLU A 19 1.75 2.26 5.06
CA GLU A 19 0.52 2.93 5.45
C GLU A 19 -0.07 3.74 4.29
N GLN A 20 0.79 4.38 3.49
CA GLN A 20 0.36 5.09 2.28
C GLN A 20 -0.11 4.10 1.21
N ALA A 21 0.59 2.98 1.04
CA ALA A 21 0.16 1.91 0.14
C ALA A 21 -1.21 1.35 0.56
N ALA A 22 -1.39 1.05 1.85
CA ALA A 22 -2.66 0.55 2.37
C ALA A 22 -3.82 1.54 2.21
N LYS A 23 -3.55 2.85 2.32
CA LYS A 23 -4.54 3.89 2.01
C LYS A 23 -4.98 3.85 0.54
N LEU A 24 -4.10 3.50 -0.40
CA LEU A 24 -4.48 3.36 -1.80
C LEU A 24 -5.36 2.13 -2.02
N TYR A 25 -5.06 1.01 -1.35
CA TYR A 25 -5.91 -0.19 -1.36
C TYR A 25 -7.31 0.10 -0.81
N SER A 26 -7.42 0.77 0.34
CA SER A 26 -8.72 1.09 0.94
C SER A 26 -9.57 2.08 0.15
N GLN A 27 -8.97 2.74 -0.86
CA GLN A 27 -9.64 3.68 -1.77
C GLN A 27 -9.88 3.08 -3.16
N ASP A 28 -9.66 1.77 -3.36
CA ASP A 28 -9.74 1.10 -4.66
C ASP A 28 -8.86 1.75 -5.75
N LYS A 29 -7.69 2.29 -5.35
CA LYS A 29 -6.75 2.98 -6.25
C LYS A 29 -5.59 2.11 -6.73
N VAL A 30 -5.64 0.80 -6.49
CA VAL A 30 -4.61 -0.16 -6.92
C VAL A 30 -5.14 -0.94 -8.12
N LEU A 31 -4.42 -0.87 -9.24
CA LEU A 31 -4.79 -1.56 -10.47
C LEU A 31 -4.17 -2.95 -10.58
N PHE A 32 -2.96 -3.12 -10.05
CA PHE A 32 -2.23 -4.37 -10.06
C PHE A 32 -1.15 -4.35 -8.98
N GLU A 33 -0.65 -5.53 -8.67
CA GLU A 33 0.39 -5.78 -7.68
C GLU A 33 1.56 -6.50 -8.37
N LEU A 34 2.79 -6.27 -7.90
CA LEU A 34 3.98 -6.98 -8.38
C LEU A 34 4.84 -7.38 -7.18
N GLY A 35 5.39 -8.59 -7.24
CA GLY A 35 6.17 -9.18 -6.16
C GLY A 35 5.38 -10.21 -5.36
N SER A 36 6.05 -10.86 -4.42
CA SER A 36 5.49 -11.92 -3.56
C SER A 36 5.40 -11.51 -2.09
N ASP A 37 6.01 -10.40 -1.72
CA ASP A 37 6.03 -9.92 -0.35
C ASP A 37 4.70 -9.26 0.00
N ALA A 38 4.08 -9.71 1.08
CA ALA A 38 2.84 -9.16 1.58
C ALA A 38 3.00 -8.79 3.06
N ILE A 39 2.34 -7.71 3.47
CA ILE A 39 2.23 -7.30 4.87
C ILE A 39 0.77 -7.25 5.27
N THR A 40 0.45 -7.80 6.44
CA THR A 40 -0.86 -7.65 7.05
C THR A 40 -0.82 -6.51 8.04
N LEU A 41 -1.52 -5.42 7.74
CA LEU A 41 -1.71 -4.35 8.71
C LEU A 41 -2.78 -4.76 9.74
N LYS A 42 -2.36 -4.90 10.99
CA LYS A 42 -3.27 -5.05 12.13
C LYS A 42 -3.72 -3.64 12.47
N GLY A 43 -4.99 -3.32 12.19
CA GLY A 43 -5.55 -1.97 12.37
C GLY A 43 -5.32 -1.40 13.79
N GLY A 44 -5.63 -0.12 13.97
CA GLY A 44 -5.50 0.53 15.26
C GLY A 44 -6.52 0.04 16.28
N TRP A 45 -6.13 -0.02 17.55
CA TRP A 45 -7.08 -0.09 18.64
C TRP A 45 -7.62 1.32 18.84
N ASN A 46 -8.93 1.53 18.69
CA ASN A 46 -9.52 2.79 19.11
C ASN A 46 -9.43 2.88 20.64
N HIS A 47 -9.44 4.09 21.19
CA HIS A 47 -9.46 4.29 22.64
C HIS A 47 -10.78 3.79 23.27
N GLU A 48 -11.76 3.41 22.45
CA GLU A 48 -13.13 3.11 22.92
C GLU A 48 -13.34 1.68 23.40
N GLY A 49 -12.34 0.79 23.30
CA GLY A 49 -12.34 -0.52 23.95
C GLY A 49 -13.46 -1.44 23.49
#